data_AF-A0A941J2R0-F1
#
_entry.id   AF-A0A941J2R0-F1
#
_cell.length_a   1.000
_cell.length_b   1.000
_cell.length_c   1.000
_cell.angle_alpha   90.00
_cell.angle_beta   90.00
_cell.angle_gamma   90.00
#
_symmetry.space_group_name_H-M   'P 1'
#
loop_
_entity.id
_entity.type
_entity.pdbx_description
1 polymer ?
#
loop_
_entity_poly.entity_id
_entity_poly.type
_entity_poly.pdbx_seq_one_letter_code
_entity_poly.pdbx_strand_id
1 'polypeptide(L)'
;MPIKRRFHTGDLIRPFLEITKSQIIEYAGLHDIEPRFDPSNETGVYARNRFRHEVLPFLKKENRKVHEHFQRFSEELYEDEEFF
;
A
#
# COMPACT_ATOMS: atom_id res chain seq x y z
N MET A 1 -2.20 -9.05 2.20
CA MET A 1 -2.82 -8.94 0.84
C MET A 1 -1.96 -9.70 -0.16
N PRO A 2 -2.52 -10.61 -0.97
CA PRO A 2 -1.72 -11.39 -1.90
C PRO A 2 -1.26 -10.57 -3.13
N ILE A 3 -0.03 -10.82 -3.58
CA ILE A 3 0.54 -10.26 -4.81
C ILE A 3 -0.31 -10.63 -6.03
N LYS A 4 -0.89 -11.83 -6.02
CA LYS A 4 -1.73 -12.34 -7.10
C LYS A 4 -2.99 -12.97 -6.52
N ARG A 5 -4.15 -12.67 -7.08
CA ARG A 5 -5.42 -13.36 -6.75
C ARG A 5 -6.29 -13.57 -7.98
N ARG A 6 -7.20 -14.54 -7.91
CA ARG A 6 -8.22 -14.76 -8.96
C ARG A 6 -9.10 -13.52 -9.10
N PHE A 7 -9.39 -13.13 -10.33
CA PHE A 7 -10.26 -11.99 -10.65
C PHE A 7 -11.09 -12.29 -11.90
N HIS A 8 -12.36 -12.65 -11.69
CA HIS A 8 -13.24 -13.18 -12.73
C HIS A 8 -12.57 -14.37 -13.45
N THR A 9 -12.41 -14.28 -14.76
CA THR A 9 -11.78 -15.29 -15.62
C THR A 9 -10.25 -15.20 -15.65
N GLY A 10 -9.67 -14.16 -15.05
CA GLY A 10 -8.23 -13.88 -15.06
C GLY A 10 -7.64 -13.75 -13.67
N ASP A 11 -6.45 -13.17 -13.58
CA ASP A 11 -5.76 -12.92 -12.32
C ASP A 11 -5.46 -11.43 -12.17
N LEU A 12 -5.66 -10.90 -10.96
CA LEU A 12 -5.22 -9.56 -10.58
C LEU A 12 -3.84 -9.65 -9.94
N ILE A 13 -2.84 -9.06 -10.59
CA ILE A 13 -1.45 -9.05 -10.12
C ILE A 13 -1.10 -7.64 -9.62
N ARG A 14 -0.35 -7.56 -8.52
CA ARG A 14 0.13 -6.32 -7.89
C ARG A 14 1.68 -6.32 -7.85
N PRO A 15 2.36 -6.05 -8.98
CA PRO A 15 3.81 -6.19 -9.06
C PRO A 15 4.59 -5.29 -8.10
N PHE A 16 4.01 -4.14 -7.74
CA PHE A 16 4.65 -3.13 -6.89
C PHE A 16 4.17 -3.17 -5.43
N LEU A 17 3.54 -4.27 -4.99
CA LEU A 17 3.00 -4.35 -3.63
C LEU A 17 4.10 -4.25 -2.56
N GLU A 18 5.25 -4.85 -2.82
CA GLU A 18 6.41 -4.87 -1.91
C GLU A 18 7.36 -3.68 -2.11
N ILE A 19 7.12 -2.86 -3.14
CA ILE A 19 7.99 -1.73 -3.49
C ILE A 19 7.43 -0.47 -2.85
N THR A 20 8.28 0.25 -2.13
CA THR A 20 7.90 1.52 -1.52
C THR A 20 7.77 2.63 -2.56
N LYS A 21 6.94 3.65 -2.27
CA LYS A 21 6.82 4.83 -3.14
C LYS A 21 8.17 5.53 -3.36
N SER A 22 9.04 5.56 -2.35
CA SER A 22 10.38 6.15 -2.45
C SER A 22 11.25 5.43 -3.48
N GLN A 23 11.25 4.09 -3.47
CA GLN A 23 11.98 3.29 -4.46
C GLN A 23 11.47 3.52 -5.89
N ILE A 24 10.16 3.71 -6.07
CA ILE A 24 9.59 4.03 -7.39
C ILE A 24 10.05 5.40 -7.89
N ILE A 25 10.10 6.41 -7.01
CA ILE A 25 10.57 7.76 -7.36
C ILE A 25 12.07 7.75 -7.67
N GLU A 26 12.86 7.04 -6.87
CA GLU A 26 14.31 6.86 -7.11
C GLU A 26 14.57 6.19 -8.46
N TYR A 27 13.86 5.10 -8.76
CA TYR A 27 13.94 4.42 -10.05
C TYR A 27 13.57 5.37 -11.21
N ALA A 28 12.49 6.15 -11.06
CA ALA A 28 12.10 7.11 -12.09
C ALA A 28 13.21 8.13 -12.36
N GLY A 29 13.85 8.65 -11.30
CA GLY A 29 14.99 9.57 -11.42
C GLY A 29 16.22 8.92 -12.09
N LEU A 30 16.54 7.66 -11.76
CA LEU A 30 17.65 6.93 -12.38
C LEU A 30 17.47 6.69 -13.88
N HIS A 31 16.22 6.63 -14.33
CA HIS A 31 15.86 6.35 -15.72
C HIS A 31 15.36 7.57 -16.50
N ASP A 32 15.48 8.77 -15.94
CA ASP A 32 15.00 10.02 -16.53
C ASP A 32 13.50 9.98 -16.92
N ILE A 33 12.72 9.30 -16.10
CA ILE A 33 11.26 9.22 -16.24
C ILE A 33 10.66 10.33 -15.38
N GLU A 34 9.90 11.24 -16.00
CA GLU A 34 9.18 12.29 -15.27
C GLU A 34 7.85 11.75 -14.71
N PRO A 35 7.72 11.52 -13.38
CA PRO A 35 6.50 11.00 -12.80
C PRO A 35 5.44 12.10 -12.72
N ARG A 36 4.19 11.79 -13.09
CA ARG A 36 3.06 12.68 -12.84
C ARG A 36 2.55 12.50 -11.41
N PHE A 37 2.41 13.62 -10.71
CA PHE A 37 1.80 13.66 -9.38
C PHE A 37 0.33 14.08 -9.51
N ASP A 38 -0.57 13.21 -9.09
CA ASP A 38 -2.00 13.53 -9.04
C ASP A 38 -2.30 14.38 -7.79
N PRO A 39 -2.76 15.64 -7.95
CA PRO A 39 -3.04 16.56 -6.84
C PRO A 39 -4.14 16.07 -5.90
N SER A 40 -5.04 15.21 -6.36
CA SER A 40 -6.13 14.67 -5.54
C SER A 40 -5.59 13.83 -4.37
N ASN A 41 -4.38 13.27 -4.50
CA ASN A 41 -3.69 12.54 -3.42
C ASN A 41 -3.35 13.41 -2.22
N GLU A 42 -3.30 14.73 -2.38
CA GLU A 42 -3.01 15.68 -1.31
C GLU A 42 -4.28 16.13 -0.58
N THR A 43 -5.45 15.86 -1.16
CA THR A 43 -6.73 16.25 -0.58
C THR A 43 -7.25 15.18 0.40
N GLY A 44 -7.75 15.63 1.55
CA GLY A 44 -8.42 14.78 2.56
C GLY A 44 -9.89 14.45 2.25
N VAL A 45 -10.37 14.67 1.03
CA VAL A 45 -11.78 14.44 0.68
C VAL A 45 -12.15 12.97 0.81
N TYR A 46 -11.27 12.09 0.35
CA TYR A 46 -11.44 10.64 0.44
C TYR A 46 -10.99 10.13 1.80
N ALA A 47 -11.78 9.23 2.39
CA ALA A 47 -11.46 8.60 3.68
C ALA A 47 -10.03 8.02 3.67
N ARG A 48 -9.66 7.28 2.61
CA ARG A 48 -8.31 6.71 2.43
C ARG A 48 -7.19 7.75 2.55
N ASN A 49 -7.37 8.93 1.98
CA ASN A 49 -6.36 9.99 2.03
C ASN A 49 -6.25 10.58 3.44
N ARG A 50 -7.37 10.76 4.15
CA ARG A 50 -7.35 11.16 5.57
C ARG A 50 -6.63 10.14 6.44
N PHE A 51 -6.94 8.85 6.27
CA PHE A 51 -6.22 7.79 6.99
C PHE A 51 -4.71 7.86 6.72
N ARG A 52 -4.30 8.10 5.46
CA ARG A 52 -2.89 8.22 5.09
C ARG A 52 -2.20 9.44 5.70
N HIS A 53 -2.87 10.59 5.73
CA HIS A 53 -2.26 11.87 6.10
C HIS A 53 -2.38 12.19 7.60
N GLU A 54 -3.42 11.72 8.27
CA GLU A 54 -3.71 12.08 9.66
C GLU A 54 -3.46 10.89 10.60
N VAL A 55 -4.03 9.72 10.28
CA VAL A 55 -4.04 8.56 11.19
C VAL A 55 -2.72 7.78 11.12
N LEU A 56 -2.26 7.45 9.92
CA LEU A 56 -1.07 6.62 9.72
C LEU A 56 0.21 7.26 10.31
N PRO A 57 0.45 8.59 10.16
CA PRO A 57 1.62 9.22 10.76
C PRO A 57 1.56 9.21 12.29
N PHE A 58 0.37 9.41 12.87
CA PHE A 58 0.17 9.27 14.32
C PHE A 58 0.52 7.85 14.80
N LEU A 59 -0.03 6.82 14.16
CA LEU A 59 0.26 5.43 14.51
C LEU A 59 1.75 5.06 14.36
N LYS A 60 2.44 5.61 13.36
CA LYS A 60 3.88 5.42 13.18
C LYS A 60 4.72 6.09 14.27
N LYS A 61 4.23 7.17 14.90
CA LYS A 61 4.89 7.79 16.05
C LYS A 61 4.80 6.90 17.29
N GLU A 62 3.62 6.33 17.54
CA GLU A 62 3.40 5.38 18.64
C GLU A 62 4.20 4.08 18.45
N ASN A 63 4.19 3.53 17.24
CA ASN A 63 4.97 2.35 16.91
C ASN A 63 5.50 2.42 15.48
N ARG A 64 6.83 2.57 15.33
CA ARG A 64 7.48 2.61 14.01
C ARG A 64 7.21 1.36 13.16
N LYS A 65 7.00 0.21 13.78
CA LYS A 65 6.71 -1.09 13.14
C LYS A 65 5.22 -1.38 12.98
N VAL A 66 4.34 -0.39 13.21
CA VAL A 66 2.88 -0.57 13.11
C VAL A 66 2.44 -1.14 11.76
N HIS A 67 3.15 -0.78 10.68
CA HIS A 67 2.89 -1.29 9.34
C HIS A 67 3.19 -2.80 9.20
N GLU A 68 4.26 -3.29 9.82
CA GLU A 68 4.60 -4.73 9.87
C GLU A 68 3.54 -5.51 10.67
N HIS A 69 3.04 -4.92 11.77
CA HIS A 69 2.01 -5.55 12.60
C HIS A 69 0.67 -5.66 11.85
N PHE A 70 0.24 -4.60 11.16
CA PHE A 70 -0.96 -4.64 10.33
C PHE A 70 -0.82 -5.59 9.15
N GLN A 71 0.36 -5.67 8.55
CA GLN A 71 0.61 -6.63 7.47
C GLN A 71 0.42 -8.06 7.95
N ARG A 72 1.09 -8.43 9.05
CA ARG A 72 0.98 -9.77 9.64
C ARG A 72 -0.46 -10.10 10.04
N PHE A 73 -1.15 -9.17 10.70
CA PHE A 73 -2.56 -9.36 11.06
C PHE A 73 -3.44 -9.56 9.83
N SER A 74 -3.18 -8.84 8.74
CA SER A 74 -3.90 -9.05 7.48
C SER A 74 -3.59 -10.43 6.89
N GLU A 75 -2.36 -10.93 6.98
CA GLU A 75 -1.98 -12.26 6.50
C GLU A 75 -2.67 -13.35 7.32
N GLU A 76 -2.63 -13.26 8.65
CA GLU A 76 -3.34 -14.16 9.57
C GLU A 76 -4.84 -14.22 9.25
N LEU A 77 -5.50 -13.07 9.06
CA LEU A 77 -6.92 -13.03 8.68
C LEU A 77 -7.20 -13.66 7.31
N TYR A 78 -6.29 -13.50 6.35
CA TYR A 78 -6.44 -14.12 5.03
C TYR A 78 -6.27 -15.65 5.10
N GLU A 79 -5.32 -16.13 5.89
CA GLU A 79 -5.11 -17.56 6.11
C GLU A 79 -6.31 -18.19 6.80
N ASP A 80 -6.87 -17.51 7.81
CA ASP A 80 -8.11 -17.93 8.48
C ASP A 80 -9.28 -17.98 7.47
N GLU A 81 -9.48 -16.93 6.66
CA GLU A 81 -10.54 -16.91 5.64
C GLU A 81 -10.38 -18.00 4.56
N GLU A 82 -9.17 -18.38 4.16
CA GLU A 82 -8.96 -19.46 3.18
C GLU A 82 -9.12 -20.87 3.78
N PHE A 83 -8.99 -21.01 5.10
CA PHE A 83 -9.19 -22.29 5.78
C PHE A 83 -10.67 -22.69 5.91
N PHE A 84 -11.58 -21.72 5.91
CA PHE A 84 -13.04 -21.91 5.99
C PHE A 84 -13.74 -21.83 4.63
#